data_AF-A0A4R3TMH9-F1
#
_entry.id   AF-A0A4R3TMH9-F1
#
_cell.length_a   1.000
_cell.length_b   1.000
_cell.length_c   1.000
_cell.angle_alpha   90.00
_cell.angle_beta   90.00
_cell.angle_gamma   90.00
#
_symmetry.space_group_name_H-M   'P 1'
#
loop_
_entity.id
_entity.type
_entity.pdbx_description
1 polymer ?
#
loop_
_entity_poly.entity_id
_entity_poly.type
_entity_poly.pdbx_seq_one_letter_code
_entity_poly.pdbx_strand_id
1 'polypeptide(L)'
;MSEQSLIDDKYIKLAIALKANELKREQLSSLTYQHVESALIGKWKYEKVDSVHDAVNDVMQLSANDVVAYLSNEAILLGAKMKINDFEDLFGGDKQ
;
A
#
# COMPACT_ATOMS: atom_id res chain seq x y z
N MET A 1 18.68 -6.93 -5.18
CA MET A 1 17.55 -7.86 -5.32
C MET A 1 16.43 -7.16 -6.06
N SER A 2 15.58 -7.86 -6.82
CA SER A 2 14.40 -7.23 -7.42
C SER A 2 13.32 -7.06 -6.36
N GLU A 3 12.54 -5.97 -6.41
CA GLU A 3 11.43 -5.67 -5.48
C GLU A 3 10.44 -6.83 -5.39
N GLN A 4 10.14 -7.46 -6.53
CA GLN A 4 9.25 -8.63 -6.59
C GLN A 4 9.81 -9.84 -5.82
N SER A 5 11.13 -10.07 -5.89
CA SER A 5 11.78 -11.16 -5.16
C SER A 5 11.82 -10.92 -3.65
N LEU A 6 11.77 -9.67 -3.20
CA LEU A 6 11.71 -9.30 -1.79
C LEU A 6 10.34 -9.57 -1.20
N ILE A 7 9.30 -9.18 -1.94
CA ILE A 7 7.91 -9.39 -1.50
C ILE A 7 7.56 -10.86 -1.52
N ASP A 8 8.12 -11.63 -2.45
CA ASP A 8 7.90 -13.07 -2.49
C ASP A 8 8.59 -13.85 -1.37
N ASP A 9 9.51 -13.23 -0.63
CA ASP A 9 10.17 -13.84 0.51
C ASP A 9 9.16 -14.12 1.65
N LYS A 10 9.15 -15.36 2.12
CA LYS A 10 8.22 -15.84 3.16
C LYS A 10 8.33 -15.07 4.48
N TYR A 11 9.52 -14.58 4.83
CA TYR A 11 9.75 -13.83 6.07
C TYR A 11 9.21 -12.41 5.95
N ILE A 12 9.34 -11.81 4.77
CA ILE A 12 8.75 -10.48 4.48
C ILE A 12 7.22 -10.57 4.48
N LYS A 13 6.64 -11.58 3.81
CA LYS A 13 5.18 -11.82 3.86
C LYS A 13 4.67 -11.98 5.29
N LEU A 14 5.39 -12.73 6.13
CA LEU A 14 5.03 -12.88 7.54
C LEU A 14 5.14 -11.55 8.31
N ALA A 15 6.22 -10.80 8.12
CA ALA A 15 6.40 -9.50 8.76
C ALA A 15 5.27 -8.52 8.37
N ILE A 16 4.92 -8.45 7.09
CA ILE A 16 3.82 -7.60 6.60
C ILE A 16 2.50 -8.02 7.24
N ALA A 17 2.22 -9.32 7.32
CA ALA A 17 1.01 -9.83 7.97
C ALA A 17 0.95 -9.47 9.47
N LEU A 18 2.06 -9.59 10.19
CA LEU A 18 2.13 -9.20 11.60
C LEU A 18 1.91 -7.70 11.76
N LYS A 19 2.59 -6.88 10.95
CA LYS A 19 2.47 -5.42 11.02
C LYS A 19 1.08 -4.94 10.64
N ALA A 20 0.47 -5.52 9.61
CA ALA A 20 -0.90 -5.19 9.22
C ALA A 20 -1.89 -5.49 10.37
N ASN A 21 -1.72 -6.60 11.09
CA ASN A 21 -2.55 -6.92 12.24
C ASN A 21 -2.32 -5.97 13.42
N GLU A 22 -1.08 -5.56 13.68
CA GLU A 22 -0.74 -4.55 14.70
C GLU A 22 -1.40 -3.20 14.38
N LEU A 23 -1.17 -2.67 13.18
CA LEU A 23 -1.73 -1.39 12.73
C LEU A 23 -3.27 -1.42 12.71
N LYS A 24 -3.85 -2.55 12.33
CA LYS A 24 -5.30 -2.76 12.35
C LYS A 24 -5.89 -2.68 13.75
N ARG A 25 -5.20 -3.27 14.73
CA ARG A 25 -5.64 -3.29 16.13
C ARG A 25 -5.48 -1.92 16.80
N GLU A 26 -4.38 -1.22 16.51
CA GLU A 26 -3.96 -0.06 17.31
C GLU A 26 -4.36 1.29 16.70
N GLN A 27 -4.54 1.37 15.37
CA GLN A 27 -4.67 2.65 14.67
C GLN A 27 -5.89 2.67 13.75
N LEU A 28 -6.01 1.74 12.81
CA LEU A 28 -7.02 1.79 11.75
C LEU A 28 -7.55 0.40 11.39
N SER A 29 -8.78 0.09 11.83
CA SER A 29 -9.41 -1.22 11.64
C SER A 29 -9.67 -1.61 10.17
N SER A 30 -9.66 -0.63 9.26
CA SER A 30 -9.83 -0.83 7.81
C SER A 30 -8.53 -1.21 7.07
N LEU A 31 -7.38 -1.19 7.75
CA LEU A 31 -6.11 -1.58 7.12
C LEU A 31 -6.08 -3.07 6.78
N THR A 32 -5.59 -3.36 5.58
CA THR A 32 -5.45 -4.71 5.04
C THR A 32 -3.98 -5.01 4.77
N TYR A 33 -3.66 -6.29 4.59
CA TYR A 33 -2.33 -6.72 4.16
C TYR A 33 -1.89 -5.99 2.88
N GLN A 34 -2.79 -5.91 1.90
CA GLN A 34 -2.53 -5.30 0.59
C GLN A 34 -2.21 -3.81 0.70
N HIS A 35 -2.81 -3.09 1.65
CA HIS A 35 -2.50 -1.68 1.90
C HIS A 35 -1.05 -1.50 2.37
N VAL A 36 -0.61 -2.35 3.31
CA VAL A 36 0.77 -2.33 3.85
C VAL A 36 1.77 -2.74 2.77
N GLU A 37 1.48 -3.82 2.04
CA GLU A 37 2.31 -4.30 0.93
C GLU A 37 2.48 -3.23 -0.17
N SER A 38 1.38 -2.58 -0.57
CA SER A 38 1.42 -1.54 -1.60
C SER A 38 2.25 -0.33 -1.15
N ALA A 39 2.14 0.08 0.11
CA ALA A 39 2.94 1.17 0.66
C ALA A 39 4.44 0.84 0.66
N LEU A 40 4.81 -0.40 0.99
CA LEU A 40 6.21 -0.86 0.96
C LEU A 40 6.75 -0.95 -0.47
N ILE A 41 5.97 -1.46 -1.43
CA ILE A 41 6.32 -1.40 -2.86
C ILE A 41 6.56 0.05 -3.28
N GLY A 42 5.66 0.95 -2.90
CA GLY A 42 5.76 2.38 -3.17
C GLY A 42 7.07 2.96 -2.65
N LYS A 43 7.44 2.64 -1.40
CA LYS A 43 8.70 3.06 -0.78
C LYS A 43 9.91 2.48 -1.53
N TRP A 44 9.91 1.18 -1.78
CA TRP A 44 11.07 0.48 -2.34
C TRP A 44 11.34 0.76 -3.81
N LYS A 45 10.35 1.30 -4.54
CA LYS A 45 10.55 1.85 -5.90
C LYS A 45 11.55 3.02 -5.93
N TYR A 46 11.64 3.79 -4.85
CA TYR A 46 12.52 4.97 -4.76
C TYR A 46 13.73 4.72 -3.87
N GLU A 47 13.60 3.81 -2.90
CA GLU A 47 14.66 3.45 -1.95
C GLU A 47 14.99 1.97 -2.08
N LYS A 48 16.14 1.68 -2.69
CA LYS A 48 16.56 0.29 -2.90
C LYS A 48 16.91 -0.37 -1.57
N VAL A 49 16.37 -1.56 -1.36
CA VAL A 49 16.69 -2.40 -0.21
C VAL A 49 17.81 -3.39 -0.54
N ASP A 50 18.84 -3.41 0.29
CA ASP A 50 20.04 -4.22 0.07
C ASP A 50 19.98 -5.61 0.73
N SER A 51 19.18 -5.79 1.79
CA SER A 51 19.04 -7.08 2.48
C SER A 51 17.62 -7.36 3.01
N VAL A 52 17.34 -8.64 3.30
CA VAL A 52 16.06 -9.06 3.91
C VAL A 52 15.87 -8.44 5.29
N HIS A 53 16.94 -8.29 6.07
CA HIS A 53 16.88 -7.62 7.38
C HIS A 53 16.40 -6.18 7.25
N ASP A 54 16.92 -5.44 6.26
CA ASP A 54 16.55 -4.04 6.06
C ASP A 54 15.08 -3.92 5.62
N ALA A 55 14.62 -4.84 4.78
CA ALA A 55 13.20 -4.94 4.40
C ALA A 55 12.29 -5.25 5.60
N VAL A 56 12.70 -6.16 6.50
CA VAL A 56 11.94 -6.43 7.74
C VAL A 56 11.90 -5.18 8.62
N ASN A 57 13.03 -4.48 8.74
CA ASN A 57 13.09 -3.26 9.54
C ASN A 57 12.15 -2.18 8.97
N ASP A 58 12.13 -2.01 7.64
CA ASP A 58 11.18 -1.12 6.97
C ASP A 58 9.72 -1.47 7.28
N VAL A 59 9.36 -2.76 7.23
CA VAL A 59 8.03 -3.25 7.58
C VAL A 59 7.68 -2.85 9.02
N MET A 60 8.58 -3.10 9.97
CA MET A 60 8.31 -2.88 11.39
C MET A 60 8.20 -1.40 11.76
N GLN A 61 8.91 -0.53 11.02
CA GLN A 61 8.88 0.92 11.21
C GLN A 61 7.69 1.62 10.55
N LEU A 62 6.98 0.94 9.64
CA LEU A 62 5.85 1.51 8.91
C LEU A 62 4.70 1.90 9.86
N SER A 63 4.23 3.15 9.80
CA SER A 63 3.06 3.61 10.57
C SER A 63 1.76 3.57 9.73
N ALA A 64 0.60 3.64 10.37
CA ALA A 64 -0.67 3.75 9.62
C ALA A 64 -0.73 5.06 8.82
N ASN A 65 -0.13 6.14 9.34
CA ASN A 65 -0.06 7.42 8.63
C ASN A 65 0.72 7.29 7.33
N ASP A 66 1.83 6.54 7.32
CA ASP A 66 2.61 6.30 6.10
C ASP A 66 1.79 5.54 5.06
N VAL A 67 1.06 4.51 5.49
CA VAL A 67 0.18 3.73 4.62
C VAL A 67 -0.94 4.60 4.05
N VAL A 68 -1.61 5.40 4.89
CA VAL A 68 -2.69 6.29 4.46
C VAL A 68 -2.18 7.38 3.51
N ALA A 69 -1.01 7.97 3.80
CA ALA A 69 -0.40 8.97 2.94
C ALA A 69 -0.09 8.39 1.56
N TYR A 70 0.46 7.17 1.50
CA TYR A 70 0.71 6.48 0.25
C TYR A 70 -0.58 6.22 -0.54
N LEU A 71 -1.60 5.62 0.10
CA LEU A 71 -2.88 5.32 -0.56
C LEU A 71 -3.59 6.58 -1.05
N SER A 72 -3.52 7.67 -0.27
CA SER A 72 -4.12 8.96 -0.66
C SER A 72 -3.42 9.54 -1.89
N ASN A 73 -2.09 9.47 -1.94
CA ASN A 73 -1.34 9.94 -3.09
C ASN A 73 -1.62 9.09 -4.35
N GLU A 74 -1.67 7.76 -4.21
CA GLU A 74 -2.07 6.86 -5.31
C GLU A 74 -3.49 7.16 -5.81
N ALA A 75 -4.45 7.41 -4.92
CA ALA A 75 -5.81 7.77 -5.31
C ALA A 75 -5.87 9.10 -6.09
N ILE A 76 -5.07 10.10 -5.69
CA ILE A 76 -4.95 11.38 -6.42
C ILE A 76 -4.36 11.14 -7.80
N LEU A 77 -3.28 10.36 -7.90
CA LEU A 77 -2.62 10.06 -9.18
C LEU A 77 -3.53 9.26 -10.12
N LEU A 78 -4.30 8.32 -9.57
CA LEU A 78 -5.26 7.53 -10.32
C LEU A 78 -6.41 8.41 -10.81
N GLY A 79 -7.00 9.22 -9.93
CA GLY A 79 -8.07 10.17 -10.28
C GLY A 79 -7.64 11.19 -11.33
N ALA A 80 -6.39 11.67 -11.28
CA ALA A 80 -5.83 12.59 -12.29
C ALA A 80 -5.69 11.95 -13.68
N LYS A 81 -5.59 10.61 -13.76
CA LYS A 81 -5.49 9.85 -15.02
C LYS A 81 -6.85 9.42 -15.57
N MET A 82 -7.91 9.47 -14.76
CA MET A 82 -9.26 9.12 -15.18
C MET A 82 -9.83 10.18 -16.12
N LYS A 83 -10.57 9.75 -17.14
CA LYS A 83 -11.28 10.65 -18.04
C LYS A 83 -12.62 11.03 -17.42
N ILE A 84 -13.17 12.18 -17.80
CA ILE A 84 -14.51 12.63 -17.38
C ILE A 84 -15.57 11.55 -17.67
N ASN A 85 -15.42 10.82 -18.77
CA ASN A 85 -16.34 9.75 -19.17
C ASN A 85 -16.31 8.54 -18.22
N ASP A 86 -15.24 8.33 -17.46
CA ASP A 86 -15.17 7.28 -16.43
C ASP A 86 -16.03 7.62 -15.20
N PHE A 87 -16.56 8.86 -15.14
CA PHE A 87 -17.50 9.33 -14.13
C PHE A 87 -18.92 9.48 -14.66
N GLU A 88 -19.20 9.12 -15.92
CA GLU A 88 -20.57 9.22 -16.48
C GLU A 88 -21.58 8.37 -15.71
N ASP A 89 -21.17 7.22 -15.13
CA ASP A 89 -22.03 6.40 -14.27
C ASP A 89 -22.27 7.02 -12.87
N LEU A 90 -21.41 7.95 -12.44
CA LEU A 90 -21.53 8.66 -11.17
C LEU A 90 -22.40 9.92 -11.28
N PHE A 91 -22.40 10.56 -12.45
CA PHE A 91 -23.19 11.76 -12.74
C PHE A 91 -24.44 11.48 -13.58
N GLY A 92 -24.54 10.29 -14.18
CA GLY A 92 -25.66 9.83 -14.99
C GLY A 92 -26.83 9.40 -14.11
N GLY A 93 -27.53 10.38 -13.54
CA GLY A 93 -28.83 10.14 -12.91
C GLY A 93 -29.73 9.31 -13.84
N ASP A 94 -30.37 8.30 -13.25
CA ASP A 94 -31.27 7.31 -13.84
C ASP A 94 -31.72 7.65 -15.27
N LYS A 95 -31.12 6.99 -16.26
CA LYS A 95 -31.76 6.84 -17.56
C LYS A 95 -32.65 5.60 -17.54
N GLN A 96 -33.88 5.85 -17.04
CA GLN A 96 -35.12 5.08 -17.16
C GLN A 96 -35.30 3.83 -16.31
#